data_AF-A0A2V8JXX4-F1
#
_entry.id   AF-A0A2V8JXX4-F1
#
_cell.length_a   1.000
_cell.length_b   1.000
_cell.length_c   1.000
_cell.angle_alpha   90.00
_cell.angle_beta   90.00
_cell.angle_gamma   90.00
#
_symmetry.space_group_name_H-M   'P 1'
#
loop_
_entity.id
_entity.type
_entity.pdbx_description
1 polymer ?
#
loop_
_entity_poly.entity_id
_entity_poly.type
_entity_poly.pdbx_seq_one_letter_code
_entity_poly.pdbx_strand_id
1 'polypeptide(L)'
;MELNYYRKRDLSSKALDLIQFDTESIRQVVASERHDNPDVWLIDPDAYEKDGRILRDSESPRMLAYSSKDHTLYATDGCNSCARRLPAKLEALSADELKVFARENELRNDLLDKLTQLVRKDSPPCKG
;
A
#
# COMPACT_ATOMS: atom_id res chain seq x y z
N MET A 1 -12.72 3.78 7.18
CA MET A 1 -11.56 3.34 6.37
C MET A 1 -12.05 2.23 5.47
N GLU A 2 -11.87 2.37 4.17
CA GLU A 2 -12.23 1.35 3.18
C GLU A 2 -10.94 0.69 2.69
N LEU A 3 -10.90 -0.64 2.69
CA LEU A 3 -9.77 -1.42 2.19
C LEU A 3 -10.08 -1.86 0.76
N ASN A 4 -9.21 -1.50 -0.20
CA ASN A 4 -9.31 -2.01 -1.56
C ASN A 4 -8.50 -3.29 -1.69
N TYR A 5 -8.99 -4.20 -2.52
CA TYR A 5 -8.31 -5.45 -2.83
C TYR A 5 -7.89 -5.47 -4.28
N TYR A 6 -6.65 -5.86 -4.53
CA TYR A 6 -6.10 -6.03 -5.88
C TYR A 6 -6.94 -7.00 -6.72
N ARG A 7 -7.48 -8.04 -6.07
CA ARG A 7 -8.43 -9.00 -6.63
C ARG A 7 -9.54 -9.29 -5.62
N LYS A 8 -10.75 -9.60 -6.10
CA LYS A 8 -11.82 -10.08 -5.22
C LYS A 8 -11.54 -11.52 -4.81
N ARG A 9 -11.53 -11.79 -3.52
CA ARG A 9 -11.31 -13.12 -2.96
C ARG A 9 -11.89 -13.20 -1.55
N ASP A 10 -12.43 -14.35 -1.18
CA ASP A 10 -12.75 -14.66 0.20
C ASP A 10 -11.45 -14.96 0.96
N LEU A 11 -11.23 -14.24 2.05
CA LEU A 11 -10.06 -14.38 2.89
C LEU A 11 -10.38 -15.24 4.12
N SER A 12 -9.42 -16.08 4.48
CA SER A 12 -9.40 -16.79 5.76
C SER A 12 -9.29 -15.80 6.92
N SER A 13 -9.78 -16.20 8.10
CA SER A 13 -9.66 -15.39 9.32
C SER A 13 -8.20 -15.01 9.61
N LYS A 14 -7.27 -15.93 9.34
CA LYS A 14 -5.84 -15.69 9.50
C LYS A 14 -5.31 -14.59 8.58
N ALA A 15 -5.73 -14.57 7.31
CA ALA A 15 -5.34 -13.51 6.39
C ALA A 15 -5.92 -12.15 6.82
N LEU A 16 -7.14 -12.13 7.33
CA LEU A 16 -7.76 -10.92 7.90
C LEU A 16 -6.99 -10.40 9.12
N ASP A 17 -6.58 -11.29 10.03
CA ASP A 17 -5.77 -10.91 11.20
C ASP A 17 -4.42 -10.30 10.78
N LEU A 18 -3.77 -10.85 9.74
CA LEU A 18 -2.52 -10.31 9.20
C LEU A 18 -2.71 -8.94 8.53
N ILE A 19 -3.82 -8.73 7.82
CA ILE A 19 -4.18 -7.43 7.24
C ILE A 19 -4.37 -6.39 8.35
N GLN A 20 -5.10 -6.76 9.41
CA GLN A 20 -5.31 -5.86 10.54
C GLN A 20 -3.98 -5.52 11.22
N PHE A 21 -3.13 -6.52 11.43
CA PHE A 21 -1.80 -6.34 11.99
C PHE A 21 -0.96 -5.32 11.17
N ASP A 22 -0.85 -5.52 9.86
CA ASP A 22 -0.08 -4.65 8.98
C ASP A 22 -0.65 -3.22 8.90
N THR A 23 -1.99 -3.10 8.94
CA THR A 23 -2.66 -1.81 8.99
C THR A 23 -2.28 -1.03 10.24
N GLU A 24 -2.26 -1.70 11.40
CA GLU A 24 -1.84 -1.09 12.66
C GLU A 24 -0.35 -0.74 12.65
N SER A 25 0.50 -1.58 12.05
CA SER A 25 1.92 -1.25 11.88
C SER A 25 2.13 0.02 11.07
N ILE A 26 1.41 0.21 9.96
CA ILE A 26 1.48 1.45 9.17
C ILE A 26 0.97 2.65 9.99
N ARG A 27 -0.14 2.50 10.72
CA ARG A 27 -0.66 3.57 11.58
C ARG A 27 0.32 3.98 12.68
N GLN A 28 1.06 3.03 13.24
CA GLN A 28 2.09 3.33 14.23
C GLN A 28 3.24 4.16 13.63
N VAL A 29 3.68 3.84 12.40
CA VAL A 29 4.69 4.63 11.67
C VAL A 29 4.17 6.03 11.34
N VAL A 30 2.92 6.13 10.86
CA VAL A 30 2.29 7.43 10.59
C VAL A 30 2.22 8.29 11.85
N ALA A 31 1.77 7.70 12.96
CA ALA A 31 1.61 8.40 14.23
C ALA A 31 2.94 8.84 14.85
N SER A 32 3.99 8.02 14.74
CA SER A 32 5.32 8.38 15.26
C SER A 32 5.91 9.58 14.51
N GLU A 33 5.58 9.75 13.24
CA GLU A 33 6.02 10.86 12.38
C GLU A 33 5.05 12.06 12.36
N ARG A 34 3.90 11.98 13.05
CA ARG A 34 2.84 13.01 13.07
C ARG A 34 2.25 13.32 11.67
N HIS A 35 2.22 12.33 10.80
CA HIS A 35 1.58 12.44 9.49
C HIS A 35 0.07 12.13 9.56
N ASP A 36 -0.64 12.46 8.49
CA ASP A 36 -2.03 12.06 8.33
C ASP A 36 -2.13 10.58 7.94
N ASN A 37 -3.19 9.94 8.42
CA ASN A 37 -3.46 8.54 8.08
C ASN A 37 -3.69 8.39 6.57
N PRO A 38 -3.18 7.31 5.95
CA PRO A 38 -3.48 7.00 4.57
C PRO A 38 -4.98 6.93 4.32
N ASP A 39 -5.43 7.58 3.25
CA ASP A 39 -6.81 7.61 2.79
C ASP A 39 -7.10 6.49 1.77
N VAL A 40 -6.07 6.02 1.05
CA VAL A 40 -6.19 4.92 0.08
C VAL A 40 -5.37 3.72 0.53
N TRP A 41 -6.01 2.55 0.60
CA TRP A 41 -5.38 1.29 0.98
C TRP A 41 -5.60 0.25 -0.10
N LEU A 42 -4.55 -0.50 -0.47
CA LEU A 42 -4.61 -1.59 -1.43
C LEU A 42 -3.89 -2.83 -0.90
N ILE A 43 -4.62 -3.95 -0.91
CA ILE A 43 -4.19 -5.24 -0.36
C ILE A 43 -4.09 -6.25 -1.50
N ASP A 44 -3.02 -7.05 -1.52
CA ASP A 44 -2.98 -8.27 -2.31
C ASP A 44 -3.46 -9.47 -1.47
N PRO A 45 -4.73 -9.91 -1.64
CA PRO A 45 -5.27 -11.02 -0.86
C PRO A 45 -4.54 -12.34 -1.11
N ASP A 46 -3.97 -12.56 -2.31
CA ASP A 46 -3.26 -13.79 -2.62
C ASP A 46 -1.96 -13.89 -1.81
N ALA A 47 -1.29 -12.76 -1.57
CA ALA A 47 -0.10 -12.70 -0.73
C ALA A 47 -0.44 -13.02 0.74
N TYR A 48 -1.53 -12.47 1.28
CA TYR A 48 -1.94 -12.78 2.66
C TYR A 48 -2.40 -14.23 2.86
N GLU A 49 -2.99 -14.86 1.85
CA GLU A 49 -3.37 -16.28 1.90
C GLU A 49 -2.15 -17.21 1.78
N LYS A 50 -1.19 -16.89 0.90
CA LYS A 50 -0.01 -17.73 0.66
C LYS A 50 1.07 -17.55 1.73
N ASP A 51 1.35 -16.31 2.09
CA ASP A 51 2.44 -15.91 2.98
C ASP A 51 1.97 -15.84 4.43
N GLY A 52 1.16 -16.83 4.86
CA GLY A 52 0.57 -16.93 6.18
C GLY A 52 1.57 -17.10 7.33
N ARG A 53 2.81 -16.63 7.19
CA ARG A 53 3.81 -16.51 8.24
C ARG A 53 4.23 -15.05 8.35
N ILE A 54 4.13 -14.53 9.56
CA ILE A 54 4.84 -13.34 9.99
C ILE A 54 6.33 -13.72 9.93
N LEU A 55 7.12 -12.99 9.14
CA LEU A 55 8.58 -13.07 8.99
C LEU A 55 9.14 -13.99 7.89
N ARG A 56 9.99 -13.33 7.08
CA ARG A 56 11.06 -13.82 6.19
C ARG A 56 10.60 -14.30 4.83
N ASP A 57 10.88 -13.46 3.84
CA ASP A 57 11.05 -13.81 2.42
C ASP A 57 9.82 -13.63 1.51
N SER A 58 8.89 -12.73 1.85
CA SER A 58 8.01 -12.18 0.82
C SER A 58 8.86 -11.26 -0.07
N GLU A 59 9.24 -11.72 -1.26
CA GLU A 59 9.98 -10.95 -2.27
C GLU A 59 9.18 -9.75 -2.81
N SER A 60 8.00 -9.44 -2.27
CA SER A 60 7.13 -8.38 -2.77
C SER A 60 6.23 -7.78 -1.67
N PRO A 61 5.91 -6.46 -1.75
CA PRO A 61 4.92 -5.85 -0.89
C PRO A 61 3.55 -6.51 -1.05
N ARG A 62 2.89 -6.79 0.08
CA ARG A 62 1.52 -7.36 0.13
C ARG A 62 0.44 -6.32 0.40
N MET A 63 0.84 -5.15 0.91
CA MET A 63 -0.05 -4.01 1.12
C MET A 63 0.66 -2.71 0.79
N LEU A 64 -0.08 -1.82 0.11
CA LEU A 64 0.27 -0.44 -0.12
C LEU A 64 -0.80 0.48 0.50
N ALA A 65 -0.38 1.57 1.09
CA ALA A 65 -1.27 2.61 1.62
C ALA A 65 -0.75 3.99 1.22
N TYR A 66 -1.63 4.91 0.86
CA TYR A 66 -1.26 6.24 0.38
C TYR A 66 -1.98 7.33 1.16
N SER A 67 -1.21 8.33 1.61
CA SER A 67 -1.74 9.61 2.12
C SER A 67 -1.67 10.64 1.00
N SER A 68 -2.83 10.98 0.45
CA SER A 68 -3.02 12.05 -0.55
C SER A 68 -2.68 13.43 0.02
N LYS A 69 -2.82 13.61 1.34
CA LYS A 69 -2.52 14.87 2.02
C LYS A 69 -1.01 15.07 2.24
N ASP A 70 -0.29 14.01 2.63
CA ASP A 70 1.16 14.05 2.84
C ASP A 70 1.96 13.65 1.59
N HIS A 71 1.30 13.28 0.50
CA HIS A 71 1.89 12.68 -0.69
C HIS A 71 2.91 11.57 -0.36
N THR A 72 2.48 10.63 0.48
CA THR A 72 3.36 9.60 1.03
C THR A 72 2.78 8.21 0.81
N LEU A 73 3.58 7.34 0.19
CA LEU A 73 3.28 5.93 0.03
C LEU A 73 3.91 5.14 1.18
N TYR A 74 3.13 4.26 1.78
CA TYR A 74 3.54 3.27 2.75
C TYR A 74 3.43 1.89 2.13
N ALA A 75 4.46 1.07 2.27
CA ALA A 75 4.48 -0.29 1.75
C ALA A 75 4.90 -1.26 2.85
N THR A 76 4.24 -2.42 2.93
CA THR A 76 4.63 -3.50 3.83
C THR A 76 4.61 -4.84 3.10
N ASP A 77 5.64 -5.64 3.39
CA ASP A 77 5.83 -7.02 2.94
C ASP A 77 5.43 -8.04 4.03
N GLY A 78 4.96 -7.56 5.19
CA GLY A 78 4.58 -8.41 6.31
C GLY A 78 5.66 -8.67 7.36
N CYS A 79 6.81 -8.00 7.25
CA CYS A 79 7.75 -7.89 8.34
C CYS A 79 7.33 -6.74 9.27
N ASN A 80 7.19 -7.03 10.57
CA ASN A 80 6.71 -6.09 11.61
C ASN A 80 7.50 -4.76 11.68
N SER A 81 8.72 -4.73 11.16
CA SER A 81 9.60 -3.55 11.16
C SER A 81 9.84 -2.96 9.76
N CYS A 82 9.16 -3.48 8.74
CA CYS A 82 9.48 -3.22 7.34
C CYS A 82 8.44 -2.34 6.63
N ALA A 83 7.56 -1.66 7.38
CA ALA A 83 6.72 -0.62 6.80
C ALA A 83 7.62 0.53 6.29
N ARG A 84 7.77 0.61 4.97
CA ARG A 84 8.60 1.61 4.30
C ARG A 84 7.78 2.84 3.96
N ARG A 85 8.30 4.01 4.30
CA ARG A 85 7.79 5.31 3.88
C ARG A 85 8.49 5.77 2.62
N LEU A 86 7.71 6.12 1.61
CA LEU A 86 8.18 6.55 0.30
C LEU A 86 7.45 7.84 -0.10
N PRO A 87 8.06 9.03 0.11
CA PRO A 87 7.49 10.29 -0.36
C PRO A 87 7.31 10.25 -1.88
N ALA A 88 6.07 10.37 -2.35
CA ALA A 88 5.75 10.25 -3.77
C ALA A 88 4.41 10.92 -4.09
N LYS A 89 4.41 11.80 -5.09
CA LYS A 89 3.17 12.39 -5.63
C LYS A 89 2.60 11.50 -6.73
N LEU A 90 2.04 10.35 -6.35
CA LEU A 90 1.65 9.27 -7.27
C LEU A 90 0.66 9.73 -8.35
N GLU A 91 -0.21 10.68 -8.03
CA GLU A 91 -1.19 11.24 -8.97
C GLU A 91 -0.52 11.99 -10.12
N ALA A 92 0.68 12.56 -9.90
CA ALA A 92 1.42 13.35 -10.88
C ALA A 92 2.41 12.51 -11.72
N LEU A 93 2.75 11.29 -11.30
CA LEU A 93 3.70 10.45 -12.02
C LEU A 93 3.08 9.82 -13.27
N SER A 94 3.75 9.95 -14.41
CA SER A 94 3.41 9.20 -15.62
C SER A 94 3.55 7.69 -15.42
N ALA A 95 3.00 6.89 -16.35
CA ALA A 95 3.11 5.44 -16.30
C ALA A 95 4.57 4.95 -16.33
N ASP A 96 5.46 5.66 -17.01
CA ASP A 96 6.88 5.28 -17.08
C ASP A 96 7.64 5.70 -15.81
N GLU A 97 7.31 6.85 -15.23
CA GLU A 97 7.85 7.27 -13.93
C GLU A 97 7.40 6.32 -12.81
N LEU A 98 6.15 5.83 -12.85
CA LEU A 98 5.66 4.82 -11.90
C LEU A 98 6.45 3.51 -11.99
N LYS A 99 6.79 3.05 -13.20
CA LYS A 99 7.63 1.85 -13.38
C LYS A 99 9.03 2.04 -12.80
N VAL A 100 9.64 3.20 -13.05
CA VAL A 100 10.97 3.53 -12.51
C VAL A 100 10.92 3.56 -10.99
N PHE A 101 9.94 4.28 -10.43
CA PHE A 101 9.73 4.37 -8.99
C PHE A 101 9.47 3.00 -8.36
N ALA A 102 8.65 2.15 -8.97
CA ALA A 102 8.40 0.80 -8.49
C ALA A 102 9.70 -0.02 -8.43
N ARG A 103 10.50 0.02 -9.50
CA ARG A 103 11.77 -0.70 -9.58
C ARG A 103 12.78 -0.22 -8.53
N GLU A 104 12.94 1.09 -8.38
CA GLU A 104 13.89 1.69 -7.44
C GLU A 104 13.54 1.41 -5.97
N ASN A 105 12.27 1.14 -5.68
CA ASN A 105 11.77 0.89 -4.33
C ASN A 105 11.34 -0.57 -4.11
N GLU A 106 11.69 -1.48 -5.04
CA GLU A 106 11.36 -2.91 -4.98
C GLU A 106 9.86 -3.15 -4.72
N LEU A 107 9.03 -2.40 -5.43
CA LEU A 107 7.58 -2.51 -5.39
C LEU A 107 7.07 -3.28 -6.60
N ARG A 108 5.96 -3.99 -6.39
CA ARG A 108 5.21 -4.60 -7.47
C ARG A 108 4.53 -3.54 -8.32
N ASN A 109 4.96 -3.46 -9.59
CA ASN A 109 4.46 -2.48 -10.55
C ASN A 109 2.94 -2.62 -10.78
N ASP A 110 2.41 -3.84 -10.84
CA ASP A 110 0.98 -4.08 -11.04
C ASP A 110 0.13 -3.60 -9.86
N LEU A 111 0.64 -3.78 -8.64
CA LEU A 111 0.00 -3.31 -7.41
C LEU A 111 0.07 -1.77 -7.31
N LEU A 112 1.22 -1.18 -7.63
CA LEU A 112 1.39 0.27 -7.63
C LEU A 112 0.49 0.95 -8.67
N ASP A 113 0.44 0.42 -9.90
CA ASP A 113 -0.44 0.96 -10.95
C ASP A 113 -1.91 0.95 -10.49
N LYS A 114 -2.35 -0.16 -9.89
CA LYS A 114 -3.70 -0.27 -9.35
C LYS A 114 -3.98 0.73 -8.24
N LEU A 115 -3.02 0.96 -7.33
CA LEU A 115 -3.15 1.96 -6.28
C LEU A 115 -3.27 3.36 -6.88
N THR A 116 -2.42 3.72 -7.86
CA THR A 116 -2.47 5.03 -8.50
C THR A 116 -3.79 5.27 -9.22
N GLN A 117 -4.39 4.25 -9.83
CA GLN A 117 -5.74 4.36 -10.40
C GLN A 117 -6.79 4.71 -9.35
N LEU A 118 -6.69 4.16 -8.13
CA LEU A 118 -7.59 4.48 -7.01
C LEU A 118 -7.38 5.93 -6.55
N VAL A 119 -6.12 6.33 -6.31
CA VAL A 119 -5.77 7.70 -5.91
C VAL A 119 -6.30 8.74 -6.91
N ARG A 120 -6.16 8.48 -8.22
CA ARG A 120 -6.67 9.37 -9.27
C ARG A 120 -8.19 9.42 -9.36
N LYS A 121 -8.86 8.34 -8.98
CA LYS A 121 -10.33 8.27 -8.98
C LYS A 121 -10.93 9.03 -7.80
N ASP A 122 -10.26 9.02 -6.65
CA ASP A 122 -10.67 9.72 -5.43
C ASP A 122 -10.18 11.18 -5.39
N SER A 123 -9.24 11.55 -6.27
CA SER A 123 -8.83 12.95 -6.46
C SER A 123 -9.98 13.74 -7.11
N PRO A 124 -10.47 14.84 -6.50
CA PRO A 124 -11.46 15.68 -7.14
C PRO A 124 -10.92 16.21 -8.48
N PRO A 125 -11.74 16.32 -9.53
CA PRO A 125 -11.28 16.93 -10.76
C PRO A 125 -10.82 18.35 -10.44
N CYS A 126 -9.55 18.65 -10.74
CA CYS A 126 -9.04 20.01 -10.72
C CYS A 126 -10.00 20.86 -11.56
N LYS A 127 -10.80 21.71 -10.91
CA LYS A 127 -11.55 22.76 -11.60
C LYS A 127 -10.50 23.73 -12.15
N GLY A 128 -10.29 23.68 -13.46
CA GLY A 128 -9.53 24.69 -14.20
C GLY A 128 -10.22 26.04 -14.19
#